data_AF-A0A3D0ZUZ3-F1
#
_entry.id   AF-A0A3D0ZUZ3-F1
#
_cell.length_a   1.000
_cell.length_b   1.000
_cell.length_c   1.000
_cell.angle_alpha   90.00
_cell.angle_beta   90.00
_cell.angle_gamma   90.00
#
_symmetry.space_group_name_H-M   'P 1'
#
loop_
_entity.id
_entity.type
_entity.pdbx_description
1 polymer ?
#
loop_
_entity_poly.entity_id
_entity_poly.type
_entity_poly.pdbx_seq_one_letter_code
_entity_poly.pdbx_strand_id
1 'polypeptide(L)' 'NVDENSEDARRFLRRYKVPYPILWDENGEWASKYKLPGMPTAFVIDQQGVIQMRHSGFRPGDMKKIRSKIDHLLEMELAQ' A
#
# COMPACT_ATOMS: atom_id res chain seq x y z
N ASN A 1 -4.48 6.72 5.43
CA ASN A 1 -4.17 6.28 6.80
C ASN A 1 -5.50 6.09 7.52
N VAL A 2 -5.58 5.08 8.39
CA VAL A 2 -6.81 4.62 9.08
C VAL A 2 -6.68 4.85 10.60
N ASP A 3 -5.56 5.43 11.06
CA ASP A 3 -5.38 5.73 12.48
C ASP A 3 -6.47 6.70 12.98
N GLU A 4 -7.17 6.30 14.05
CA GLU A 4 -8.23 7.08 14.69
C GLU A 4 -7.74 8.40 15.27
N ASN A 5 -6.43 8.48 15.60
CA ASN A 5 -5.79 9.71 16.06
C ASN A 5 -4.94 10.36 14.95
N SER A 6 -5.55 11.31 14.25
CA SER A 6 -4.90 12.05 13.16
C SER A 6 -3.60 12.77 13.57
N GLU A 7 -3.42 13.12 14.84
CA GLU A 7 -2.21 13.79 15.33
C GLU A 7 -1.00 12.88 15.40
N ASP A 8 -1.19 11.63 15.83
CA ASP A 8 -0.10 10.66 15.98
C ASP A 8 0.43 10.22 14.63
N ALA A 9 -0.47 10.02 13.68
CA ALA A 9 -0.12 9.80 12.30
C ALA A 9 0.61 10.98 11.66
N ARG A 10 0.14 12.23 11.87
CA ARG A 10 0.88 13.42 11.41
C ARG A 10 2.27 13.49 12.04
N ARG A 11 2.41 13.14 13.32
CA ARG A 11 3.71 13.07 14.03
C ARG A 11 4.63 12.01 13.42
N PHE A 12 4.10 10.83 13.11
CA PHE A 12 4.81 9.76 12.44
C PHE A 12 5.34 10.21 11.07
N LEU A 13 4.49 10.84 10.26
CA LEU A 13 4.85 11.32 8.92
C LEU A 13 5.84 12.49 8.92
N ARG A 14 5.85 13.31 9.98
CA ARG A 14 6.91 14.31 10.17
C ARG A 14 8.28 13.66 10.44
N ARG A 15 8.30 12.53 11.14
CA ARG A 15 9.51 11.78 11.48
C ARG A 15 10.00 10.92 10.32
N TYR A 16 9.09 10.25 9.61
CA TYR A 16 9.37 9.37 8.49
C TYR A 16 8.81 9.99 7.21
N LYS A 17 9.61 10.86 6.59
CA LYS A 17 9.22 11.52 5.34
C LYS A 17 9.13 10.48 4.23
N VAL A 18 7.99 10.47 3.54
CA VAL A 18 7.76 9.62 2.37
C VAL A 18 7.62 10.51 1.13
N PRO A 19 8.18 10.10 -0.02
CA PRO A 19 8.15 10.92 -1.25
C PRO A 19 6.87 10.74 -2.07
N TYR A 20 5.83 10.12 -1.50
CA TYR A 20 4.60 9.76 -2.21
C TYR A 20 3.36 10.35 -1.53
N PRO A 21 2.25 10.54 -2.27
CA PRO A 21 1.01 11.07 -1.73
C PRO A 21 0.48 10.22 -0.57
N ILE A 22 -0.10 10.89 0.41
CA ILE A 22 -0.75 10.25 1.56
C ILE A 22 -2.19 10.72 1.57
N LEU A 23 -3.10 9.76 1.50
CA LEU A 23 -4.53 10.02 1.60
C LEU A 23 -5.01 9.66 3.01
N TRP A 24 -5.90 10.49 3.56
CA TRP A 24 -6.59 10.24 4.82
C TRP A 24 -7.98 9.68 4.55
N ASP A 25 -8.29 8.54 5.17
CA ASP A 25 -9.59 7.88 5.05
C ASP A 25 -10.40 8.12 6.33
N GLU A 26 -10.80 9.36 6.56
CA GLU A 26 -11.46 9.79 7.82
C GLU A 26 -12.73 9.00 8.12
N ASN A 27 -13.47 8.59 7.08
CA ASN A 27 -14.73 7.85 7.19
C ASN A 27 -14.57 6.33 7.03
N GLY A 28 -13.34 5.82 6.83
CA GLY A 28 -13.09 4.39 6.60
C GLY A 28 -13.69 3.85 5.31
N GLU A 29 -14.02 4.72 4.34
CA GLU A 29 -14.68 4.34 3.08
C GLU A 29 -13.78 3.39 2.28
N TRP A 30 -12.50 3.73 2.17
CA TRP A 30 -11.52 2.95 1.41
C TRP A 30 -11.21 1.63 2.12
N ALA A 31 -11.07 1.67 3.46
CA ALA A 31 -10.88 0.46 4.25
C ALA A 31 -12.02 -0.55 4.05
N SER A 32 -13.27 -0.07 4.02
CA SER A 32 -14.46 -0.88 3.76
C SER A 32 -14.51 -1.40 2.32
N LYS A 33 -14.31 -0.52 1.34
CA LYS A 33 -14.36 -0.85 -0.09
C LYS A 33 -13.34 -1.92 -0.50
N TYR A 34 -12.13 -1.84 0.05
CA TYR A 34 -11.05 -2.80 -0.19
C TYR A 34 -11.12 -4.04 0.71
N LYS A 35 -12.12 -4.12 1.61
CA LYS A 35 -12.32 -5.21 2.58
C LYS A 35 -11.00 -5.61 3.24
N LEU A 36 -10.34 -4.64 3.86
CA LEU A 36 -9.00 -4.84 4.42
C LEU A 36 -9.03 -6.00 5.44
N PRO A 37 -8.28 -7.08 5.21
CA PRO A 37 -8.31 -8.26 6.08
C PRO A 37 -7.56 -8.05 7.40
N GLY A 38 -6.85 -6.92 7.53
CA GLY A 38 -6.04 -6.56 8.68
C GLY A 38 -5.08 -5.42 8.36
N MET A 39 -4.38 -4.91 9.37
CA MET A 39 -3.38 -3.85 9.21
C MET A 39 -1.97 -4.36 9.58
N PRO A 40 -0.91 -3.87 8.92
CA PRO A 40 -0.94 -3.14 7.65
C PRO A 40 -1.35 -4.07 6.48
N THR A 41 -1.94 -3.52 5.42
CA THR A 41 -2.17 -4.25 4.15
C THR A 41 -1.57 -3.45 3.01
N ALA A 42 -0.88 -4.13 2.09
CA ALA A 42 -0.34 -3.58 0.86
C ALA A 42 -1.00 -4.20 -0.37
N PHE A 43 -1.17 -3.40 -1.42
CA PHE A 43 -1.66 -3.84 -2.72
C PHE A 43 -0.64 -3.45 -3.80
N VAL A 44 -0.45 -4.31 -4.78
CA VAL A 44 0.24 -3.98 -6.04
C VAL A 44 -0.82 -3.95 -7.13
N ILE A 45 -0.91 -2.83 -7.83
CA ILE A 45 -1.91 -2.57 -8.87
C ILE A 45 -1.12 -2.26 -10.15
N ASP A 46 -1.50 -2.86 -11.27
CA ASP A 46 -0.89 -2.57 -12.57
C ASP A 46 -1.43 -1.28 -13.20
N GLN A 47 -0.90 -0.91 -14.36
CA GLN A 47 -1.32 0.31 -15.07
C GLN A 47 -2.76 0.26 -15.59
N GLN A 48 -3.33 -0.94 -15.75
CA GLN A 48 -4.72 -1.13 -16.14
C GLN A 48 -5.68 -1.04 -14.94
N GLY A 49 -5.14 -0.79 -13.73
CA GLY A 49 -5.93 -0.66 -12.50
C GLY A 49 -6.31 -2.00 -11.89
N VAL A 50 -5.71 -3.11 -12.32
CA VAL A 50 -6.00 -4.45 -11.81
C VAL A 50 -5.09 -4.78 -10.63
N ILE A 51 -5.67 -5.33 -9.56
CA ILE A 51 -4.91 -5.77 -8.39
C ILE A 51 -4.14 -7.05 -8.76
N GLN A 52 -2.82 -6.92 -8.79
CA GLN A 52 -1.89 -7.99 -9.13
C GLN A 52 -1.36 -8.74 -7.89
N MET A 53 -1.43 -8.10 -6.72
CA MET A 53 -1.04 -8.71 -5.44
C MET A 53 -1.75 -8.02 -4.29
N ARG A 54 -2.13 -8.80 -3.27
CA ARG A 54 -2.58 -8.30 -1.96
C ARG A 54 -1.74 -8.96 -0.88
N HIS A 55 -1.18 -8.16 0.02
CA HIS A 55 -0.31 -8.60 1.10
C HIS A 55 -0.85 -8.10 2.44
N SER A 56 -1.16 -9.00 3.37
CA SER A 56 -1.67 -8.66 4.70
C SER A 56 -0.60 -8.90 5.77
N GLY A 57 -0.45 -7.93 6.67
CA GLY A 57 0.60 -7.86 7.67
C GLY A 57 1.95 -7.40 7.09
N PHE A 58 2.98 -7.43 7.92
CA PHE A 58 4.35 -7.13 7.53
C PHE A 58 5.33 -8.04 8.27
N ARG A 59 6.07 -8.85 7.52
CA ARG A 59 7.04 -9.83 8.01
C ARG A 59 8.38 -9.68 7.27
N PRO A 60 9.49 -10.12 7.87
CA PRO A 60 10.77 -10.19 7.18
C PRO A 60 10.64 -10.97 5.85
N GLY A 61 11.16 -10.38 4.77
CA GLY A 61 11.12 -10.96 3.43
C GLY A 61 9.93 -10.53 2.56
N ASP A 62 8.89 -9.93 3.12
CA ASP A 62 7.73 -9.48 2.35
C ASP A 62 8.10 -8.39 1.33
N MET A 63 8.99 -7.48 1.71
CA MET A 63 9.52 -6.47 0.80
C MET A 63 10.20 -7.07 -0.44
N LYS A 64 10.87 -8.22 -0.30
CA LYS A 64 11.50 -8.91 -1.43
C LYS A 64 10.45 -9.47 -2.40
N LYS A 65 9.36 -10.03 -1.86
CA LYS A 65 8.24 -10.55 -2.66
C LYS A 65 7.51 -9.42 -3.40
N ILE A 66 7.20 -8.34 -2.69
CA ILE A 66 6.54 -7.17 -3.28
C ILE A 66 7.41 -6.58 -4.40
N ARG A 67 8.72 -6.39 -4.14
CA ARG A 67 9.66 -5.89 -5.15
C ARG A 67 9.70 -6.79 -6.38
N SER A 68 9.87 -8.10 -6.20
CA SER A 68 9.91 -9.04 -7.33
C SER A 68 8.63 -9.02 -8.16
N LYS A 69 7.46 -8.82 -7.55
CA LYS A 69 6.20 -8.69 -8.29
C LYS A 69 6.15 -7.37 -9.08
N ILE A 70 6.61 -6.26 -8.50
CA ILE A 70 6.68 -4.96 -9.18
C ILE A 70 7.64 -5.06 -10.39
N ASP A 71 8.84 -5.59 -10.19
CA ASP A 71 9.84 -5.72 -11.26
C ASP A 71 9.29 -6.57 -12.42
N HIS A 72 8.63 -7.69 -12.12
CA HIS A 72 7.99 -8.53 -13.12
C HIS A 72 6.89 -7.81 -13.93
N LEU A 73 6.06 -6.99 -13.27
CA LEU A 73 5.03 -6.23 -13.98
C LEU A 73 5.62 -5.18 -14.91
N LEU A 74 6.71 -4.52 -14.49
CA LEU A 74 7.42 -3.54 -15.31
C LEU A 74 8.12 -4.20 -16.51
N GLU A 75 8.71 -5.38 -16.33
CA GLU A 75 9.32 -6.14 -17.43
C GLU A 75 8.28 -6.58 -18.47
N MET A 76 7.12 -7.07 -18.03
CA MET A 76 6.03 -7.47 -18.92
C MET A 76 5.49 -6.30 -19.75
N GLU A 77 5.51 -5.09 -19.19
CA GLU A 77 5.09 -3.87 -19.88
C GLU A 77 6.09 -3.45 -20.97
N LEU A 78 7.39 -3.46 -20.67
CA LEU A 78 8.43 -3.07 -21.63
C LEU A 78 8.56 -4.02 -22.83
N ALA A 79 8.00 -5.23 -22.71
CA ALA A 79 7.96 -6.23 -23.77
C ALA A 79 6.75 -6.07 -24.72
N GLN A 80 5.86 -5.09 -24.48
CA GLN A 80 4.73 -4.73 -25.34
C GLN A 80 5.02 -3.47 -26.16
#